data_AF-A0A0M2VAQ3-F1
#
_entry.id   AF-A0A0M2VAQ3-F1
#
_cell.length_a   1.000
_cell.length_b   1.000
_cell.length_c   1.000
_cell.angle_alpha   90.00
_cell.angle_beta   90.00
_cell.angle_gamma   90.00
#
_symmetry.space_group_name_H-M   'P 1'
#
loop_
_entity.id
_entity.type
_entity.pdbx_description
1 polymer ?
#
loop_
_entity_poly.entity_id
_entity_poly.type
_entity_poly.pdbx_seq_one_letter_code
_entity_poly.pdbx_strand_id
1 'polypeptide(L)'
;MSNPGVLGDLLRNTQGDWGDWRAKMSPLGGTNTFGRSGFFLHGGAYPGSAGCIDVGGGLFGSPMTDLLLNDILKDPDGIIPVLVD
;
A
#
# COMPACT_ATOMS: atom_id res chain seq x y z
N MET A 1 -0.86 6.67 6.14
CA MET A 1 0.34 5.89 5.77
C MET A 1 0.93 5.25 7.03
N SER A 2 1.52 4.06 6.95
CA SER A 2 2.32 3.47 8.04
C SER A 2 3.63 2.91 7.52
N ASN A 3 4.76 3.45 8.00
CA ASN A 3 6.14 3.00 7.77
C ASN A 3 6.85 2.96 9.15
N PRO A 4 6.89 1.80 9.82
CA PRO A 4 7.38 1.68 11.19
C PRO A 4 8.89 1.41 11.29
N GLY A 5 9.59 1.28 10.15
CA GLY A 5 10.99 0.86 10.07
C GLY A 5 11.20 -0.63 10.35
N VAL A 6 12.44 -1.10 10.16
CA VAL A 6 12.81 -2.52 10.03
C VAL A 6 12.21 -3.45 11.09
N LEU A 7 12.27 -3.08 12.38
CA LEU A 7 11.70 -3.91 13.45
C LEU A 7 10.18 -4.00 13.37
N GLY A 8 9.52 -2.89 13.05
CA GLY A 8 8.08 -2.86 12.85
C GLY A 8 7.65 -3.59 11.58
N ASP A 9 8.47 -3.54 10.53
CA ASP A 9 8.24 -4.26 9.28
C ASP A 9 8.28 -5.76 9.51
N LEU A 10 9.29 -6.25 10.21
CA LEU A 10 9.39 -7.65 10.62
C LEU A 10 8.17 -8.11 11.41
N LEU A 11 7.77 -7.35 12.44
CA LEU A 11 6.61 -7.69 13.26
C LEU A 11 5.30 -7.66 12.46
N ARG A 12 5.10 -6.66 11.60
CA ARG A 12 3.89 -6.54 10.77
C ARG A 12 3.77 -7.68 9.77
N ASN A 13 4.88 -8.09 9.17
CA ASN A 13 4.89 -9.15 8.17
C ASN A 13 4.68 -10.57 8.76
N THR A 14 4.59 -10.71 10.08
CA THR A 14 4.14 -11.97 10.72
C THR A 14 2.65 -12.25 10.54
N GLN A 15 1.86 -11.24 10.16
CA GLN A 15 0.40 -11.31 10.02
C GLN A 15 -0.08 -11.22 8.57
N GLY A 16 0.84 -11.35 7.61
CA GLY A 16 0.57 -11.22 6.17
C GLY A 16 1.72 -10.53 5.47
N ASP A 17 1.64 -10.42 4.15
CA ASP A 17 2.69 -9.79 3.35
C ASP A 17 2.37 -8.31 3.12
N TRP A 18 3.02 -7.44 3.89
CA TRP A 18 2.71 -6.02 4.01
C TRP A 18 3.87 -5.09 3.64
N GLY A 19 5.06 -5.64 3.41
CA GLY A 19 6.27 -4.90 3.06
C GLY A 19 6.73 -3.93 4.15
N ASP A 20 7.47 -2.91 3.70
CA ASP A 20 8.07 -1.82 4.48
C ASP A 20 7.08 -0.68 4.79
N TRP A 21 6.07 -0.49 3.95
CA TRP A 21 4.98 0.44 4.21
C TRP A 21 3.65 -0.01 3.61
N ARG A 22 2.57 0.57 4.14
CA ARG A 22 1.23 0.46 3.56
C ARG A 22 0.45 1.75 3.72
N ALA A 23 -0.39 2.04 2.74
CA ALA A 23 -1.36 3.13 2.76
C ALA A 23 -2.77 2.56 2.71
N LYS A 24 -3.62 2.91 3.68
CA LYS A 24 -5.04 2.57 3.63
C LYS A 24 -5.69 3.39 2.52
N MET A 25 -6.48 2.75 1.67
CA MET A 25 -7.24 3.42 0.61
C MET A 25 -8.66 3.71 1.10
N SER A 26 -9.13 4.91 0.76
CA SER A 26 -10.52 5.32 0.99
C SER A 26 -11.19 5.53 -0.36
N PRO A 27 -12.39 4.96 -0.60
CA PRO A 27 -13.11 5.21 -1.83
C PRO A 27 -13.48 6.70 -1.92
N LEU A 28 -13.37 7.26 -3.13
CA LEU A 28 -13.96 8.57 -3.40
C LEU A 28 -15.49 8.51 -3.25
N GLY A 29 -16.10 9.65 -2.93
CA GLY A 29 -17.55 9.75 -2.79
C GLY A 29 -18.27 9.22 -4.03
N GLY A 30 -19.29 8.38 -3.83
CA GLY A 30 -20.07 7.77 -4.91
C GLY A 30 -19.46 6.50 -5.52
N THR A 31 -18.25 6.08 -5.10
CA THR A 31 -17.69 4.78 -5.54
C THR A 31 -18.57 3.63 -5.04
N ASN A 32 -19.05 2.78 -5.94
CA ASN A 32 -19.75 1.55 -5.54
C ASN A 32 -18.74 0.52 -5.03
N THR A 33 -18.69 0.34 -3.72
CA THR A 33 -17.76 -0.61 -3.09
C THR A 33 -18.31 -2.03 -3.01
N PHE A 34 -19.56 -2.26 -3.42
CA PHE A 34 -20.28 -3.53 -3.24
C PHE A 34 -20.21 -4.07 -1.80
N GLY A 35 -20.18 -3.18 -0.80
CA GLY A 35 -20.08 -3.52 0.62
C GLY A 35 -18.66 -3.90 1.08
N ARG A 36 -17.65 -3.83 0.22
CA ARG A 36 -16.25 -4.13 0.58
C ARG A 36 -15.54 -2.89 1.10
N SER A 37 -14.57 -3.10 2.00
CA SER A 37 -13.74 -2.04 2.56
C SER A 37 -12.42 -2.62 3.07
N GLY A 38 -11.55 -1.77 3.62
CA GLY A 38 -10.30 -2.22 4.24
C GLY A 38 -9.18 -2.51 3.24
N PHE A 39 -9.20 -1.87 2.07
CA PHE A 39 -8.15 -2.01 1.07
C PHE A 39 -6.92 -1.18 1.41
N PHE A 40 -5.76 -1.68 1.01
CA PHE A 40 -4.47 -1.03 1.18
C PHE A 40 -3.69 -1.04 -0.14
N LEU A 41 -2.87 -0.03 -0.33
CA LEU A 41 -1.67 -0.10 -1.15
C LEU A 41 -0.53 -0.56 -0.24
N HIS A 42 0.21 -1.59 -0.62
CA HIS A 42 1.30 -2.12 0.21
C HIS A 42 2.42 -2.72 -0.64
N GLY A 43 3.61 -2.85 -0.05
CA GLY A 43 4.66 -3.70 -0.60
C GLY A 43 4.49 -5.16 -0.21
N GLY A 44 5.38 -6.01 -0.68
CA GLY A 44 5.33 -7.44 -0.37
C GLY A 44 6.37 -8.26 -1.13
N ALA A 45 6.68 -9.44 -0.60
CA ALA A 45 7.57 -10.42 -1.22
C ALA A 45 6.84 -11.43 -2.13
N TYR A 46 5.53 -11.59 -1.95
CA TYR A 46 4.70 -12.59 -2.58
C TYR A 46 3.59 -11.93 -3.40
N PRO A 47 3.53 -12.21 -4.72
CA PRO A 47 2.46 -11.66 -5.55
C PRO A 47 1.08 -12.09 -5.08
N GLY A 48 0.17 -11.13 -4.98
CA GLY A 48 -1.25 -11.38 -4.82
C GLY A 48 -1.86 -10.60 -3.66
N SER A 49 -3.14 -10.28 -3.79
CA SER A 49 -3.86 -9.49 -2.80
C SER A 49 -5.33 -9.91 -2.74
N ALA A 50 -5.95 -9.82 -1.56
CA ALA A 50 -7.40 -10.03 -1.41
C ALA A 50 -8.23 -8.83 -1.95
N GLY A 51 -7.71 -8.13 -2.97
CA GLY A 51 -8.22 -6.87 -3.53
C GLY A 51 -7.46 -5.61 -3.10
N CYS A 52 -6.37 -5.75 -2.33
CA CYS A 52 -5.40 -4.66 -2.13
C CYS A 52 -4.58 -4.41 -3.40
N ILE A 53 -3.77 -3.36 -3.44
CA ILE A 53 -2.80 -3.15 -4.51
C ILE A 53 -1.42 -3.46 -3.94
N ASP A 54 -0.76 -4.46 -4.52
CA ASP A 54 0.61 -4.84 -4.18
C ASP A 54 1.57 -4.20 -5.19
N VAL A 55 2.58 -3.48 -4.68
CA VAL A 55 3.61 -2.82 -5.49
C VAL A 55 4.98 -3.49 -5.41
N GLY A 56 5.06 -4.66 -4.76
CA GLY A 56 6.27 -5.44 -4.60
C GLY A 56 7.26 -4.82 -3.63
N GLY A 57 8.57 -4.89 -3.95
CA GLY A 57 9.63 -4.37 -3.10
C GLY A 57 10.08 -5.30 -1.97
N GLY A 58 9.39 -6.42 -1.72
CA GLY A 58 9.76 -7.36 -0.68
C GLY A 58 9.54 -6.81 0.74
N LEU A 59 10.15 -7.46 1.71
CA LEU A 59 10.00 -7.14 3.13
C LEU A 59 10.52 -5.74 3.50
N PHE A 60 11.55 -5.26 2.80
CA PHE A 60 12.29 -4.04 3.14
C PHE A 60 12.13 -2.93 2.10
N GLY A 61 11.26 -3.12 1.13
CA GLY A 61 11.09 -2.18 0.03
C GLY A 61 12.24 -2.19 -0.97
N SER A 62 12.16 -1.25 -1.90
CA SER A 62 13.09 -1.04 -3.00
C SER A 62 13.17 0.45 -3.31
N PRO A 63 14.21 0.91 -4.04
CA PRO A 63 14.28 2.30 -4.48
C PRO A 63 13.03 2.77 -5.26
N MET A 64 12.36 1.86 -5.98
CA MET A 64 11.14 2.19 -6.71
C MET A 64 9.95 2.39 -5.77
N THR A 65 9.79 1.54 -4.75
CA THR A 65 8.71 1.69 -3.77
C THR A 65 8.94 2.90 -2.86
N ASP A 66 10.20 3.29 -2.63
CA ASP A 66 10.55 4.55 -1.95
C ASP A 66 10.18 5.78 -2.77
N LEU A 67 10.42 5.76 -4.09
CA LEU A 67 9.98 6.83 -4.98
C LEU A 67 8.46 6.97 -4.95
N LEU A 68 7.73 5.86 -5.06
CA LEU A 68 6.27 5.85 -4.97
C LEU A 68 5.79 6.38 -3.61
N LEU A 69 6.37 5.95 -2.50
CA LEU A 69 6.07 6.48 -1.16
C LEU A 69 6.27 8.00 -1.12
N ASN A 70 7.37 8.49 -1.67
CA ASN A 70 7.66 9.93 -1.70
C ASN A 70 6.68 10.71 -2.57
N ASP A 71 6.27 10.17 -3.71
CA ASP A 71 5.29 10.79 -4.59
C ASP A 71 3.91 10.87 -3.90
N ILE A 72 3.48 9.78 -3.25
CA ILE A 72 2.24 9.74 -2.45
C ILE A 72 2.26 10.80 -1.34
N LEU A 73 3.39 10.95 -0.64
CA LEU A 73 3.51 11.91 0.47
C LEU A 73 3.57 13.37 0.02
N LYS A 74 3.97 13.62 -1.24
CA LYS A 74 4.05 14.97 -1.81
C LYS A 74 2.76 15.39 -2.52
N ASP A 75 1.84 14.47 -2.72
CA ASP A 75 0.57 14.75 -3.37
C ASP A 75 -0.24 15.77 -2.54
N PRO A 76 -0.64 16.91 -3.14
CA PRO A 76 -1.14 18.06 -2.39
C PRO A 76 -2.57 17.87 -1.86
N ASP A 77 -3.38 16.99 -2.46
CA ASP A 77 -4.76 16.73 -2.05
C ASP A 77 -5.00 15.30 -1.54
N GLY A 78 -4.00 14.42 -1.66
CA GLY A 78 -4.05 13.04 -1.24
C GLY A 78 -4.93 12.16 -2.15
N ILE A 79 -5.27 12.63 -3.36
CA ILE A 79 -6.10 11.92 -4.33
C ILE A 79 -5.22 11.42 -5.47
N ILE A 80 -4.92 10.13 -5.43
CA ILE A 80 -4.05 9.50 -6.42
C ILE A 80 -4.91 8.64 -7.36
N PRO A 81 -5.08 9.04 -8.64
CA PRO A 81 -5.82 8.24 -9.59
C PRO A 81 -5.03 6.97 -9.92
N VAL A 82 -5.64 5.81 -9.66
CA VAL A 82 -5.11 4.51 -10.09
C VAL A 82 -5.85 4.10 -11.34
N LEU A 83 -5.12 4.00 -12.45
CA LEU A 83 -5.64 3.47 -13.71
C LEU A 83 -5.26 1.99 -13.77
N VAL A 84 -6.25 1.14 -14.07
CA VAL A 84 -6.07 -0.30 -14.27
C VAL A 84 -6.57 -0.60 -15.68
N ASP A 85 -5.67 -1.08 -16.53
CA ASP A 85 -5.85 -1.49 -17.92
C ASP A 85 -6.19 -2.98 -18.06
#